data_AF-A0A1S0UDV8-F1
#
_entry.id   AF-A0A1S0UDV8-F1
#
_cell.length_a   1.000
_cell.length_b   1.000
_cell.length_c   1.000
_cell.angle_alpha   90.00
_cell.angle_beta   90.00
_cell.angle_gamma   90.00
#
_symmetry.space_group_name_H-M   'P 1'
#
loop_
_entity.id
_entity.type
_entity.pdbx_description
1 polymer ?
#
loop_
_entity_poly.entity_id
_entity_poly.type
_entity_poly.pdbx_seq_one_letter_code
_entity_poly.pdbx_strand_id
1 'polypeptide(L)'
;MRPNALWGFYGMPFCNYSAGKNGTVGCGEVFEEFNNRLQPLYAEATAFYPSIYLPSRNSGRTGCLYVTSVLQEAKRCAENLSIPIFTFNGIEYFPLESTNPYYTQEDLSHSLNTAFVMGVQGTIIWSSSKDMVKRCDGIGDYVLKYVGRKVKELKTCDKIRRIRKRQIPDQISCTVKNDPAYDNCQNAMTSINKPAITAK
;
A
#
# COMPACT_ATOMS: atom_id res chain seq x y z
N MET A 1 26.67 -12.98 4.18
CA MET A 1 27.25 -12.61 2.87
C MET A 1 26.96 -11.16 2.43
N ARG A 2 25.84 -10.52 2.80
CA ARG A 2 25.58 -9.09 2.51
C ARG A 2 24.98 -8.41 3.76
N PRO A 3 25.81 -7.86 4.66
CA PRO A 3 25.35 -7.37 5.97
C PRO A 3 24.51 -6.08 5.90
N ASN A 4 24.64 -5.29 4.84
CA ASN A 4 23.91 -4.04 4.66
C ASN A 4 22.63 -4.20 3.82
N ALA A 5 22.29 -5.43 3.40
CA ALA A 5 21.08 -5.70 2.66
C ALA A 5 19.91 -5.90 3.62
N LEU A 6 18.73 -5.45 3.21
CA LEU A 6 17.47 -5.72 3.90
C LEU A 6 16.95 -7.07 3.40
N TRP A 7 17.14 -8.10 4.22
CA TRP A 7 16.73 -9.47 4.02
C TRP A 7 15.37 -9.74 4.64
N GLY A 8 14.56 -10.49 3.92
CA GLY A 8 13.26 -10.98 4.37
C GLY A 8 12.63 -11.85 3.30
N PHE A 9 11.45 -12.36 3.60
CA PHE A 9 10.74 -13.30 2.74
C PHE A 9 9.54 -12.60 2.09
N TYR A 10 9.40 -12.79 0.77
CA TYR A 10 8.25 -12.29 0.02
C TYR A 10 6.94 -12.84 0.59
N GLY A 11 5.95 -11.97 0.73
CA GLY A 11 4.60 -12.31 1.18
C GLY A 11 4.44 -12.44 2.69
N MET A 12 5.53 -12.32 3.47
CA MET A 12 5.50 -12.48 4.92
C MET A 12 5.49 -11.13 5.65
N PRO A 13 4.74 -11.03 6.79
CA PRO A 13 3.90 -12.08 7.36
C PRO A 13 2.62 -12.34 6.57
N PHE A 14 2.04 -13.52 6.78
CA PHE A 14 0.88 -13.97 6.01
C PHE A 14 -0.42 -13.38 6.55
N CYS A 15 -1.40 -13.23 5.67
CA CYS A 15 -2.75 -12.80 6.01
C CYS A 15 -3.77 -13.51 5.14
N ASN A 16 -5.03 -13.52 5.57
CA ASN A 16 -6.13 -14.09 4.80
C ASN A 16 -6.43 -13.26 3.53
N TYR A 17 -6.41 -13.88 2.36
CA TYR A 17 -6.83 -13.25 1.09
C TYR A 17 -8.29 -12.78 1.07
N SER A 18 -9.11 -13.27 1.99
CA SER A 18 -10.50 -12.82 2.20
C SER A 18 -10.66 -11.79 3.33
N ALA A 19 -9.56 -11.30 3.93
CA ALA A 19 -9.62 -10.24 4.93
C ALA A 19 -10.36 -9.01 4.39
N GLY A 20 -11.17 -8.37 5.23
CA GLY A 20 -12.00 -7.23 4.83
C GLY A 20 -13.34 -7.59 4.17
N LYS A 21 -13.56 -8.82 3.67
CA LYS A 21 -14.81 -9.18 2.96
C LYS A 21 -16.06 -9.14 3.86
N ASN A 22 -15.91 -9.44 5.14
CA ASN A 22 -16.97 -9.34 6.15
C ASN A 22 -17.15 -7.90 6.68
N GLY A 23 -16.42 -6.92 6.13
CA GLY A 23 -16.46 -5.52 6.56
C GLY A 23 -15.58 -5.18 7.76
N THR A 24 -14.84 -6.14 8.32
CA THR A 24 -13.93 -5.93 9.46
C THR A 24 -12.47 -6.03 9.05
N VAL A 25 -11.61 -5.35 9.79
CA VAL A 25 -10.15 -5.49 9.65
C VAL A 25 -9.67 -6.68 10.48
N GLY A 26 -8.69 -7.42 9.97
CA GLY A 26 -8.03 -8.52 10.67
C GLY A 26 -7.68 -9.68 9.75
N CYS A 27 -6.56 -10.35 10.04
CA CYS A 27 -6.15 -11.54 9.29
C CYS A 27 -6.83 -12.82 9.81
N GLY A 28 -7.40 -12.76 11.03
CA GLY A 28 -8.07 -13.86 11.69
C GLY A 28 -7.10 -14.73 12.47
N GLU A 29 -7.61 -15.36 13.52
CA GLU A 29 -6.84 -16.09 14.54
C GLU A 29 -5.90 -17.14 13.91
N VAL A 30 -6.37 -17.90 12.92
CA VAL A 30 -5.56 -18.91 12.23
C VAL A 30 -4.27 -18.33 11.63
N PHE A 31 -4.34 -17.15 11.01
CA PHE A 31 -3.16 -16.50 10.43
C PHE A 31 -2.28 -15.86 11.49
N GLU A 32 -2.90 -15.27 12.53
CA GLU A 32 -2.17 -14.67 13.65
C GLU A 32 -1.37 -15.71 14.43
N GLU A 33 -1.97 -16.87 14.75
CA GLU A 33 -1.30 -18.00 15.38
C GLU A 33 -0.21 -18.59 14.49
N PHE A 34 -0.46 -18.71 13.18
CA PHE A 34 0.55 -19.17 12.24
C PHE A 34 1.76 -18.23 12.23
N ASN A 35 1.54 -16.92 12.20
CA ASN A 35 2.61 -15.92 12.28
C ASN A 35 3.31 -15.92 13.65
N ASN A 36 2.60 -16.21 14.75
CA ASN A 36 3.22 -16.37 16.07
C ASN A 36 4.23 -17.51 16.10
N ARG A 37 3.92 -18.62 15.42
CA ARG A 37 4.83 -19.76 15.27
C ARG A 37 6.04 -19.46 14.39
N LEU A 38 5.95 -18.45 13.53
CA LEU A 38 7.02 -18.01 12.62
C LEU A 38 7.91 -16.91 13.20
N GLN A 39 7.68 -16.46 14.43
CA GLN A 39 8.51 -15.46 15.10
C GLN A 39 10.02 -15.78 15.08
N PRO A 40 10.48 -17.03 15.28
CA PRO A 40 11.90 -17.36 15.15
C PRO A 40 12.47 -17.09 13.75
N LEU A 41 11.68 -17.31 12.69
CA LEU A 41 12.09 -17.00 11.32
C LEU A 41 12.13 -15.49 11.08
N TYR A 42 11.17 -14.76 11.65
CA TYR A 42 11.10 -13.31 11.54
C TYR A 42 12.24 -12.61 12.28
N ALA A 43 12.74 -13.18 13.38
CA ALA A 43 13.90 -12.67 14.11
C ALA A 43 15.19 -12.67 13.27
N GLU A 44 15.28 -13.52 12.24
CA GLU A 44 16.41 -13.56 11.29
C GLU A 44 16.23 -12.58 10.12
N ALA A 45 15.07 -11.94 10.00
CA ALA A 45 14.79 -10.94 8.97
C ALA A 45 15.25 -9.54 9.42
N THR A 46 15.61 -8.72 8.44
CA THR A 46 15.96 -7.29 8.64
C THR A 46 14.95 -6.36 7.98
N ALA A 47 13.94 -6.91 7.30
CA ALA A 47 12.76 -6.22 6.81
C ALA A 47 11.61 -7.20 6.52
N PHE A 48 10.38 -6.71 6.55
CA PHE A 48 9.20 -7.47 6.09
C PHE A 48 8.75 -7.06 4.70
N TYR A 49 8.20 -8.03 3.97
CA TYR A 49 7.79 -7.89 2.58
C TYR A 49 6.38 -8.43 2.30
N PRO A 50 5.35 -7.96 3.03
CA PRO A 50 3.99 -8.46 2.85
C PRO A 50 3.46 -8.14 1.45
N SER A 51 2.70 -9.07 0.88
CA SER A 51 2.00 -8.85 -0.39
C SER A 51 0.64 -8.21 -0.12
N ILE A 52 0.37 -7.10 -0.78
CA ILE A 52 -0.90 -6.36 -0.69
C ILE A 52 -1.64 -6.36 -2.04
N TYR A 53 -1.46 -7.43 -2.82
CA TYR A 53 -2.10 -7.57 -4.13
C TYR A 53 -3.62 -7.66 -3.93
N LEU A 54 -4.35 -6.76 -4.57
CA LEU A 54 -5.80 -6.77 -4.49
C LEU A 54 -6.38 -7.98 -5.24
N PRO A 55 -7.24 -8.77 -4.57
CA PRO A 55 -7.73 -10.04 -5.11
C PRO A 55 -8.75 -9.88 -6.24
N SER A 56 -9.37 -8.71 -6.38
CA SER A 56 -10.44 -8.48 -7.36
C SER A 56 -10.52 -7.02 -7.79
N ARG A 57 -10.99 -6.82 -9.03
CA ARG A 57 -11.28 -5.49 -9.59
C ARG A 57 -12.47 -4.82 -8.92
N ASN A 58 -12.40 -3.50 -8.77
CA ASN A 58 -13.43 -2.68 -8.13
C ASN A 58 -13.72 -3.17 -6.71
N SER A 59 -12.65 -3.41 -5.94
CA SER A 59 -12.75 -3.98 -4.60
C SER A 59 -13.51 -3.07 -3.61
N GLY A 60 -13.67 -1.79 -3.94
CA GLY A 60 -14.35 -0.81 -3.09
C GLY A 60 -13.73 -0.79 -1.69
N ARG A 61 -14.57 -0.59 -0.67
CA ARG A 61 -14.14 -0.58 0.74
C ARG A 61 -13.35 -1.84 1.14
N THR A 62 -13.69 -3.00 0.57
CA THR A 62 -13.03 -4.28 0.89
C THR A 62 -11.54 -4.26 0.56
N GLY A 63 -11.11 -3.62 -0.53
CA GLY A 63 -9.69 -3.54 -0.87
C GLY A 63 -8.88 -2.77 0.16
N CYS A 64 -9.40 -1.63 0.63
CA CYS A 64 -8.77 -0.87 1.71
C CYS A 64 -8.70 -1.68 3.02
N LEU A 65 -9.79 -2.37 3.39
CA LEU A 65 -9.82 -3.22 4.58
C LEU A 65 -8.83 -4.39 4.48
N TYR A 66 -8.71 -5.01 3.30
CA TYR A 66 -7.74 -6.06 3.02
C TYR A 66 -6.30 -5.56 3.24
N VAL A 67 -5.92 -4.47 2.56
CA VAL A 67 -4.57 -3.89 2.68
C VAL A 67 -4.30 -3.47 4.13
N THR A 68 -5.29 -2.90 4.80
CA THR A 68 -5.19 -2.54 6.22
C THR A 68 -4.92 -3.76 7.10
N SER A 69 -5.63 -4.87 6.87
CA SER A 69 -5.49 -6.10 7.64
C SER A 69 -4.09 -6.69 7.50
N VAL A 70 -3.60 -6.80 6.26
CA VAL A 70 -2.24 -7.30 5.97
C VAL A 70 -1.19 -6.44 6.69
N LEU A 71 -1.34 -5.11 6.65
CA LEU A 71 -0.36 -4.20 7.23
C LEU A 71 -0.44 -4.09 8.75
N GLN A 72 -1.63 -4.26 9.34
CA GLN A 72 -1.76 -4.36 10.80
C GLN A 72 -1.03 -5.61 11.30
N GLU A 73 -1.19 -6.73 10.61
CA GLU A 73 -0.50 -7.96 10.97
C GLU A 73 1.02 -7.86 10.76
N ALA A 74 1.46 -7.20 9.68
CA ALA A 74 2.86 -6.88 9.47
C ALA A 74 3.47 -6.07 10.62
N LYS A 75 2.74 -5.06 11.11
CA LYS A 75 3.16 -4.26 12.25
C LYS A 75 3.16 -5.05 13.55
N ARG A 76 2.13 -5.85 13.82
CA ARG A 76 2.04 -6.71 15.01
C ARG A 76 3.23 -7.67 15.07
N CYS A 77 3.57 -8.30 13.96
CA CYS A 77 4.74 -9.18 13.89
C CYS A 77 6.07 -8.44 14.02
N ALA A 78 6.12 -7.14 13.67
CA ALA A 78 7.34 -6.33 13.71
C ALA A 78 7.55 -5.62 15.06
N GLU A 79 6.55 -5.59 15.94
CA GLU A 79 6.53 -4.79 17.17
C GLU A 79 7.77 -5.06 18.04
N ASN A 80 8.14 -6.31 18.23
CA ASN A 80 9.32 -6.70 19.02
C ASN A 80 10.64 -6.72 18.23
N LEU A 81 10.58 -6.55 16.91
CA LEU A 81 11.74 -6.62 16.01
C LEU A 81 12.24 -5.24 15.57
N SER A 82 11.36 -4.24 15.56
CA SER A 82 11.64 -2.87 15.11
C SER A 82 12.25 -2.79 13.70
N ILE A 83 11.87 -3.72 12.80
CA ILE A 83 12.34 -3.77 11.42
C ILE A 83 11.39 -3.03 10.46
N PRO A 84 11.91 -2.48 9.34
CA PRO A 84 11.08 -1.80 8.36
C PRO A 84 10.19 -2.76 7.55
N ILE A 85 9.06 -2.23 7.06
CA ILE A 85 8.08 -2.92 6.23
C ILE A 85 8.10 -2.30 4.83
N PHE A 86 8.31 -3.14 3.81
CA PHE A 86 8.24 -2.77 2.40
C PHE A 86 7.20 -3.63 1.69
N THR A 87 6.09 -3.04 1.31
CA THR A 87 4.99 -3.80 0.67
C THR A 87 5.34 -4.24 -0.74
N PHE A 88 4.95 -5.46 -1.12
CA PHE A 88 4.83 -5.84 -2.51
C PHE A 88 3.45 -5.43 -3.02
N ASN A 89 3.42 -4.54 -4.01
CA ASN A 89 2.21 -3.99 -4.59
C ASN A 89 2.15 -4.32 -6.08
N GLY A 90 1.07 -4.99 -6.48
CA GLY A 90 0.79 -5.27 -7.89
C GLY A 90 0.13 -4.06 -8.54
N ILE A 91 0.25 -3.95 -9.85
CA ILE A 91 -0.50 -2.97 -10.66
C ILE A 91 -1.56 -3.64 -11.55
N GLU A 92 -1.66 -4.97 -11.46
CA GLU A 92 -2.50 -5.84 -12.27
C GLU A 92 -3.30 -6.80 -11.38
N TYR A 93 -4.51 -7.14 -11.81
CA TYR A 93 -5.29 -8.22 -11.25
C TYR A 93 -4.83 -9.55 -11.85
N PHE A 94 -4.62 -10.54 -11.00
CA PHE A 94 -4.24 -11.88 -11.42
C PHE A 94 -5.45 -12.84 -11.35
N PRO A 95 -5.57 -13.81 -12.27
CA PRO A 95 -4.68 -14.07 -13.41
C PRO A 95 -4.79 -13.01 -14.53
N LEU A 96 -3.72 -12.87 -15.34
CA LEU A 96 -3.63 -11.90 -16.44
C LEU A 96 -4.44 -12.35 -17.68
N GLU A 97 -5.75 -12.48 -17.53
CA GLU A 97 -6.66 -12.96 -18.59
C GLU A 97 -7.41 -11.83 -19.29
N SER A 98 -7.53 -10.67 -18.62
CA SER A 98 -8.18 -9.48 -19.17
C SER A 98 -7.26 -8.73 -20.14
N THR A 99 -7.84 -8.15 -21.19
CA THR A 99 -7.14 -7.18 -22.08
C THR A 99 -6.78 -5.88 -21.37
N ASN A 100 -7.48 -5.56 -20.26
CA ASN A 100 -7.13 -4.49 -19.34
C ASN A 100 -6.96 -5.08 -17.92
N PRO A 101 -5.79 -5.66 -17.61
CA PRO A 101 -5.55 -6.29 -16.32
C PRO A 101 -5.23 -5.27 -15.22
N TYR A 102 -5.06 -3.99 -15.53
CA TYR A 102 -4.55 -3.02 -14.57
C TYR A 102 -5.56 -2.60 -13.51
N TYR A 103 -5.06 -2.23 -12.33
CA TYR A 103 -5.86 -1.69 -11.24
C TYR A 103 -6.66 -0.46 -11.67
N THR A 104 -7.90 -0.36 -11.19
CA THR A 104 -8.62 0.90 -11.31
C THR A 104 -7.93 1.99 -10.47
N GLN A 105 -8.20 3.25 -10.76
CA GLN A 105 -7.63 4.36 -9.98
C GLN A 105 -8.03 4.29 -8.50
N GLU A 106 -9.23 3.78 -8.22
CA GLU A 106 -9.72 3.53 -6.86
C GLU A 106 -8.90 2.44 -6.17
N ASP A 107 -8.74 1.28 -6.81
CA ASP A 107 -7.97 0.16 -6.24
C ASP A 107 -6.48 0.48 -6.09
N LEU A 108 -5.90 1.21 -7.04
CA LEU A 108 -4.53 1.75 -6.90
C LEU A 108 -4.43 2.68 -5.67
N SER A 109 -5.46 3.46 -5.39
CA SER A 109 -5.52 4.32 -4.21
C SER A 109 -5.70 3.51 -2.93
N HIS A 110 -6.60 2.53 -2.90
CA HIS A 110 -6.77 1.63 -1.76
C HIS A 110 -5.50 0.85 -1.40
N SER A 111 -4.62 0.61 -2.37
CA SER A 111 -3.34 -0.05 -2.11
C SER A 111 -2.26 0.95 -1.67
N LEU A 112 -1.91 1.93 -2.49
CA LEU A 112 -0.79 2.84 -2.21
C LEU A 112 -1.11 3.88 -1.12
N ASN A 113 -2.33 4.43 -1.08
CA ASN A 113 -2.67 5.40 -0.02
C ASN A 113 -2.73 4.71 1.33
N THR A 114 -3.34 3.53 1.42
CA THR A 114 -3.43 2.79 2.69
C THR A 114 -2.05 2.45 3.21
N ALA A 115 -1.14 1.96 2.35
CA ALA A 115 0.26 1.73 2.73
C ALA A 115 0.93 3.01 3.26
N PHE A 116 0.74 4.14 2.56
CA PHE A 116 1.28 5.43 2.97
C PHE A 116 0.74 5.93 4.30
N VAL A 117 -0.58 5.91 4.49
CA VAL A 117 -1.26 6.30 5.74
C VAL A 117 -0.84 5.38 6.87
N MET A 118 -0.67 4.08 6.61
CA MET A 118 -0.15 3.16 7.61
C MET A 118 1.34 3.35 7.90
N GLY A 119 2.04 4.27 7.22
CA GLY A 119 3.40 4.65 7.58
C GLY A 119 4.42 3.52 7.39
N VAL A 120 4.19 2.61 6.44
CA VAL A 120 5.23 1.66 6.03
C VAL A 120 6.38 2.38 5.32
N GLN A 121 7.57 1.81 5.35
CA GLN A 121 8.80 2.48 4.88
C GLN A 121 8.87 2.58 3.35
N GLY A 122 8.17 1.71 2.63
CA GLY A 122 8.05 1.83 1.18
C GLY A 122 7.18 0.77 0.54
N THR A 123 7.13 0.86 -0.79
CA THR A 123 6.39 -0.07 -1.65
C THR A 123 7.26 -0.45 -2.84
N ILE A 124 7.29 -1.74 -3.13
CA ILE A 124 7.88 -2.37 -4.31
C ILE A 124 6.75 -2.60 -5.31
N ILE A 125 6.84 -1.97 -6.48
CA ILE A 125 5.90 -2.19 -7.58
C ILE A 125 6.34 -3.44 -8.34
N TRP A 126 5.44 -4.40 -8.49
CA TRP A 126 5.74 -5.68 -9.13
C TRP A 126 4.74 -5.99 -10.27
N SER A 127 5.26 -6.63 -11.33
CA SER A 127 4.49 -7.21 -12.43
C SER A 127 5.13 -8.55 -12.82
N SER A 128 4.32 -9.46 -13.36
CA SER A 128 4.81 -10.75 -13.88
C SER A 128 5.62 -10.55 -15.15
N SER A 129 6.56 -11.46 -15.45
CA SER A 129 7.27 -11.50 -16.75
C SER A 129 6.45 -12.15 -17.88
N LYS A 130 5.33 -12.81 -17.55
CA LYS A 130 4.48 -13.53 -18.53
C LYS A 130 4.02 -12.60 -19.65
N ASP A 131 4.32 -12.93 -20.90
CA ASP A 131 3.94 -12.11 -22.08
C ASP A 131 4.41 -10.63 -22.00
N MET A 132 5.53 -10.34 -21.31
CA MET A 132 5.99 -8.95 -21.08
C MET A 132 6.12 -8.13 -22.37
N VAL A 133 6.62 -8.72 -23.45
CA VAL A 133 6.76 -8.04 -24.75
C VAL A 133 5.42 -7.47 -25.24
N LYS A 134 4.31 -8.18 -25.02
CA LYS A 134 2.96 -7.73 -25.43
C LYS A 134 2.35 -6.71 -24.47
N ARG A 135 2.82 -6.65 -23.23
CA ARG A 135 2.27 -5.79 -22.17
C ARG A 135 3.12 -4.55 -21.89
N CYS A 136 4.35 -4.48 -22.41
CA CYS A 136 5.31 -3.42 -22.12
C CYS A 136 4.71 -2.01 -22.29
N ASP A 137 4.08 -1.75 -23.45
CA ASP A 137 3.47 -0.45 -23.73
C ASP A 137 2.31 -0.15 -22.77
N GLY A 138 1.45 -1.14 -22.51
CA GLY A 138 0.34 -0.99 -21.57
C GLY A 138 0.80 -0.74 -20.13
N ILE A 139 1.88 -1.39 -19.68
CA ILE A 139 2.49 -1.15 -18.38
C ILE A 139 3.08 0.26 -18.36
N GLY A 140 3.81 0.66 -19.40
CA GLY A 140 4.38 1.99 -19.54
C GLY A 140 3.32 3.08 -19.44
N ASP A 141 2.23 2.95 -20.19
CA ASP A 141 1.09 3.86 -20.17
C ASP A 141 0.43 3.90 -18.79
N TYR A 142 0.19 2.74 -18.17
CA TYR A 142 -0.42 2.66 -16.85
C TYR A 142 0.46 3.33 -15.78
N VAL A 143 1.76 3.08 -15.83
CA VAL A 143 2.74 3.68 -14.91
C VAL A 143 2.78 5.20 -15.09
N LEU A 144 2.87 5.71 -16.31
CA LEU A 144 2.93 7.16 -16.56
C LEU A 144 1.62 7.87 -16.20
N LYS A 145 0.48 7.25 -16.53
CA LYS A 145 -0.84 7.87 -16.37
C LYS A 145 -1.38 7.77 -14.95
N TYR A 146 -1.13 6.67 -14.23
CA TYR A 146 -1.74 6.41 -12.93
C TYR A 146 -0.70 6.29 -11.80
N VAL A 147 0.22 5.32 -11.86
CA VAL A 147 1.16 5.03 -10.76
C VAL A 147 2.08 6.23 -10.48
N GLY A 148 2.70 6.80 -11.51
CA GLY A 148 3.62 7.92 -11.39
C GLY A 148 2.95 9.17 -10.83
N ARG A 149 1.71 9.46 -11.25
CA ARG A 149 0.91 10.56 -10.67
C ARG A 149 0.63 10.31 -9.19
N LYS A 150 0.17 9.11 -8.84
CA LYS A 150 -0.12 8.73 -7.46
C LYS A 150 1.13 8.81 -6.56
N VAL A 151 2.28 8.33 -7.02
CA VAL A 151 3.55 8.43 -6.28
C VAL A 151 3.97 9.89 -6.09
N LYS A 152 3.81 10.75 -7.10
CA LYS A 152 4.12 12.19 -7.00
C LYS A 152 3.20 12.89 -5.98
N GLU A 153 1.92 12.55 -5.98
CA GLU A 153 0.96 13.03 -4.97
C GLU A 153 1.43 12.64 -3.57
N LEU A 154 1.66 11.34 -3.31
CA LEU A 154 2.05 10.84 -1.98
C LEU A 154 3.39 11.44 -1.49
N LYS A 155 4.38 11.61 -2.38
CA LYS A 155 5.64 12.30 -2.04
C LYS A 155 5.43 13.76 -1.65
N THR A 156 4.49 14.44 -2.29
CA THR A 156 4.12 15.82 -1.94
C THR A 156 3.42 15.86 -0.58
N CYS A 157 2.51 14.93 -0.33
CA CYS A 157 1.85 14.74 0.95
C CYS A 157 2.87 14.53 2.09
N ASP A 158 3.86 13.66 1.89
CA ASP A 158 4.88 13.39 2.91
C ASP A 158 5.70 14.64 3.25
N LYS A 159 6.09 15.44 2.25
CA LYS A 159 6.79 16.71 2.46
C LYS A 159 5.97 17.67 3.32
N ILE A 160 4.70 17.86 2.97
CA ILE A 160 3.79 18.76 3.71
C ILE A 160 3.61 18.28 5.16
N ARG A 161 3.45 16.97 5.35
CA ARG A 161 3.31 16.35 6.68
C ARG A 161 4.52 16.61 7.56
N ARG A 162 5.73 16.41 7.02
CA ARG A 162 7.00 16.68 7.74
C ARG A 162 7.12 18.15 8.15
N ILE A 163 6.79 19.09 7.25
CA ILE A 163 6.83 20.52 7.55
C ILE A 163 5.84 20.90 8.65
N ARG A 164 4.62 20.38 8.58
CA ARG A 164 3.54 20.73 9.52
C ARG A 164 3.57 19.94 10.83
N LYS A 165 4.52 19.02 11.02
CA LYS A 165 4.60 18.07 12.16
C LYS A 165 3.26 17.39 12.46
N ARG A 166 2.46 17.10 11.43
CA ARG A 166 1.14 16.47 11.59
C ARG A 166 1.32 14.97 11.75
N GLN A 167 0.68 14.39 12.76
CA GLN A 167 0.54 12.94 12.89
C GLN A 167 -0.44 12.43 11.82
N ILE A 168 -0.21 11.19 11.39
CA ILE A 168 -1.19 10.46 10.59
C ILE A 168 -2.33 10.09 11.55
N PRO A 169 -3.60 10.28 11.17
CA PRO A 169 -4.71 9.73 11.95
C PRO A 169 -4.50 8.24 12.24
N ASP A 170 -4.71 7.86 13.50
CA ASP A 170 -4.61 6.45 13.93
C ASP A 170 -5.72 5.56 13.32
N GLN A 171 -6.78 6.19 12.78
CA GLN A 171 -7.88 5.52 12.10
C GLN A 171 -7.82 5.72 10.59
N ILE A 172 -7.74 4.60 9.87
CA ILE A 172 -7.84 4.55 8.41
C ILE A 172 -9.31 4.62 8.01
N SER A 173 -9.68 5.63 7.24
CA SER A 173 -11.03 5.73 6.69
C SER A 173 -11.04 5.04 5.34
N CYS A 174 -11.54 3.81 5.28
CA CYS A 174 -11.77 3.10 4.02
C CYS A 174 -12.99 3.64 3.23
N THR A 175 -13.34 4.91 3.42
CA THR A 175 -14.36 5.62 2.65
C THR A 175 -13.66 6.57 1.67
N VAL A 176 -13.80 6.29 0.37
CA VAL A 176 -13.09 6.97 -0.74
C VAL A 176 -13.22 8.50 -0.73
N LYS A 177 -14.25 9.04 -0.08
CA LYS A 177 -14.61 10.46 -0.13
C LYS A 177 -14.33 11.27 1.15
N ASN A 178 -13.90 10.63 2.24
CA ASN A 178 -13.79 11.29 3.54
C ASN A 178 -12.66 10.68 4.39
N ASP A 179 -11.49 10.39 3.80
CA ASP A 179 -10.33 10.10 4.64
C ASP A 179 -9.68 11.43 5.02
N PRO A 180 -9.78 11.89 6.28
CA PRO A 180 -9.24 13.18 6.69
C PRO A 180 -7.73 13.27 6.45
N ALA A 181 -6.98 12.16 6.46
CA ALA A 181 -5.56 12.16 6.14
C ALA A 181 -5.32 12.50 4.65
N TYR A 182 -6.19 11.97 3.78
CA TYR A 182 -6.16 12.14 2.34
C TYR A 182 -6.73 13.50 1.90
N ASP A 183 -7.90 13.88 2.42
CA ASP A 183 -8.56 15.14 2.10
C ASP A 183 -7.73 16.32 2.56
N ASN A 184 -7.10 16.24 3.75
CA ASN A 184 -6.19 17.29 4.19
C ASN A 184 -4.93 17.40 3.31
N CYS A 185 -4.50 16.31 2.68
CA CYS A 185 -3.39 16.32 1.74
C CYS A 185 -3.78 16.86 0.36
N GLN A 186 -4.93 16.44 -0.21
CA GLN A 186 -5.46 17.00 -1.44
C GLN A 186 -5.80 18.49 -1.30
N ASN A 187 -6.40 18.90 -0.18
CA ASN A 187 -6.71 20.30 0.13
C ASN A 187 -5.44 21.15 0.37
N ALA A 188 -4.37 20.56 0.90
CA ALA A 188 -3.07 21.22 1.01
C ALA A 188 -2.38 21.40 -0.36
N MET A 189 -2.57 20.47 -1.30
CA MET A 189 -2.06 20.60 -2.66
C MET A 189 -2.81 21.67 -3.48
N THR A 190 -4.13 21.79 -3.33
CA THR A 190 -4.92 22.86 -4.00
C THR A 190 -4.64 24.25 -3.44
N SER A 191 -4.27 24.39 -2.18
CA SER A 191 -3.90 25.69 -1.57
C SER A 191 -2.50 26.19 -1.97
N ILE A 192 -1.57 25.30 -2.31
CA ILE A 192 -0.25 25.67 -2.86
C ILE A 192 -0.35 26.13 -4.33
N ASN A 193 -1.32 25.60 -5.08
CA ASN A 193 -1.53 25.93 -6.50
C ASN A 193 -2.52 27.08 -6.75
N LYS A 194 -3.03 27.76 -5.71
CA LYS A 194 -3.76 29.01 -5.92
C LYS A 194 -2.75 30.11 -6.26
N PRO A 195 -2.82 30.74 -7.45
CA PRO A 195 -2.06 31.97 -7.68
C PRO A 195 -2.45 32.95 -6.58
N ALA A 196 -1.46 33.62 -5.99
CA ALA A 196 -1.69 34.67 -5.02
C ALA A 196 -2.60 35.71 -5.70
N ILE A 197 -3.88 35.71 -5.34
CA ILE A 197 -4.78 36.79 -5.71
C ILE A 197 -4.22 38.01 -4.99
N THR A 198 -3.46 38.80 -5.71
CA THR A 198 -3.04 40.13 -5.28
C THR A 198 -4.30 40.96 -5.32
N ALA A 199 -4.90 41.18 -4.15
CA ALA A 199 -5.92 42.19 -3.99
C ALA A 199 -5.29 43.56 -4.36
N LYS A 200 -5.87 44.23 -5.35
CA LYS A 200 -5.76 45.67 -5.54
C LYS A 200 -7.02 46.30 -4.96
#